data_AF-A0A5K1CJ39-F1
#
_entry.id   AF-A0A5K1CJ39-F1
#
_cell.length_a   1.000
_cell.length_b   1.000
_cell.length_c   1.000
_cell.angle_alpha   90.00
_cell.angle_beta   90.00
_cell.angle_gamma   90.00
#
_symmetry.space_group_name_H-M   'P 1'
#
loop_
_entity.id
_entity.type
_entity.pdbx_description
1 polymer ?
#
loop_
_entity_poly.entity_id
_entity_poly.type
_entity_poly.pdbx_seq_one_letter_code
_entity_poly.pdbx_strand_id
1 'polypeptide(L)' 'VPQTGWDSLLVALVPSETGKPSAKTEKVQVHNGACIWGNPVYETVKLSREPETGKFEGKKYQFIVSN' A
#
# COMPACT_ATOMS: atom_id res chain seq x y z
N VAL A 1 1.00 8.35 -10.98
CA VAL A 1 -0.23 9.14 -10.75
C VAL A 1 -0.82 9.45 -12.11
N PRO A 2 -2.11 9.20 -12.35
CA PRO A 2 -2.72 9.45 -13.65
C PRO A 2 -2.51 10.91 -14.06
N GLN A 3 -2.13 11.13 -15.32
CA GLN A 3 -1.74 12.47 -15.82
C GLN A 3 -2.96 13.40 -15.99
N THR A 4 -4.18 12.86 -16.10
CA THR A 4 -5.41 13.64 -16.26
C THR A 4 -6.61 12.96 -15.58
N GLY A 5 -7.52 13.77 -15.01
CA GLY A 5 -8.87 13.37 -14.61
C GLY A 5 -9.10 13.00 -13.15
N TRP A 6 -8.06 12.95 -12.30
CA TRP A 6 -8.21 12.67 -10.87
C TRP A 6 -7.76 13.89 -10.05
N ASP A 7 -8.70 14.51 -9.33
CA ASP A 7 -8.44 15.71 -8.52
C ASP A 7 -7.77 15.37 -7.18
N SER A 8 -8.01 14.15 -6.68
CA SER A 8 -7.42 13.67 -5.44
C SER A 8 -7.22 12.15 -5.51
N LEU A 9 -6.35 11.63 -4.65
CA LEU A 9 -5.97 10.23 -4.65
C LEU A 9 -5.60 9.75 -3.24
N LEU A 10 -5.88 8.48 -2.97
CA LEU A 10 -5.36 7.73 -1.84
C LEU A 10 -4.67 6.45 -2.32
N VAL A 11 -3.75 5.94 -1.51
CA VAL A 11 -3.11 4.65 -1.73
C VAL A 11 -3.47 3.72 -0.57
N ALA A 12 -3.94 2.51 -0.91
CA ALA A 12 -4.20 1.44 0.05
C ALA A 12 -3.19 0.31 -0.14
N LEU A 13 -2.68 -0.21 0.98
CA LEU A 13 -1.85 -1.40 1.02
C LEU A 13 -2.74 -2.61 1.30
N VAL A 14 -2.77 -3.58 0.38
CA VAL A 14 -3.65 -4.75 0.45
C VAL A 14 -2.81 -6.02 0.48
N PRO A 15 -2.81 -6.81 1.57
CA PRO A 15 -2.17 -8.12 1.62
C PRO A 15 -2.87 -9.07 0.65
N SER A 16 -2.10 -9.82 -0.15
CA SER A 16 -2.65 -10.83 -1.07
C SER A 16 -3.41 -11.95 -0.34
N GLU A 17 -3.08 -12.20 0.93
CA GLU A 17 -3.71 -13.22 1.77
C GLU A 17 -5.16 -12.87 2.13
N THR A 18 -5.43 -11.60 2.46
CA THR A 18 -6.75 -11.17 2.98
C THR A 18 -7.60 -10.48 1.92
N GLY A 19 -6.96 -9.89 0.89
CA GLY A 19 -7.62 -9.08 -0.13
C GLY A 19 -8.25 -7.79 0.40
N LYS A 20 -8.03 -7.44 1.68
CA LYS A 20 -8.60 -6.26 2.35
C LYS A 20 -7.49 -5.26 2.70
N PRO A 21 -7.70 -3.95 2.56
CA PRO A 21 -6.71 -2.96 2.98
C PRO A 21 -6.28 -3.14 4.44
N SER A 22 -4.98 -3.33 4.68
CA SER A 22 -4.41 -3.34 6.03
C SER A 22 -4.00 -1.93 6.46
N ALA A 23 -3.64 -1.07 5.50
CA ALA A 23 -3.29 0.31 5.73
C ALA A 23 -3.68 1.20 4.54
N LYS A 24 -3.88 2.50 4.77
CA LYS A 24 -4.19 3.48 3.73
C LYS A 24 -3.64 4.85 4.07
N THR A 25 -3.26 5.61 3.06
CA THR A 25 -2.93 7.03 3.22
C THR A 25 -4.20 7.87 3.42
N GLU A 26 -4.04 9.11 3.86
CA GLU A 26 -5.07 10.12 3.64
C GLU A 26 -5.32 10.35 2.14
N LYS A 27 -6.51 10.88 1.81
CA LYS A 27 -6.83 11.33 0.46
C LYS A 27 -6.27 12.73 0.27
N VAL A 28 -5.37 12.91 -0.69
CA VAL A 28 -4.70 14.19 -0.96
C VAL A 28 -4.97 14.67 -2.37
N GLN A 29 -4.89 15.98 -2.57
CA GLN A 29 -5.06 16.58 -3.89
C GLN A 29 -3.92 16.15 -4.84
N VAL A 30 -4.26 15.99 -6.11
CA VAL A 30 -3.28 15.81 -7.19
C VAL A 30 -2.88 17.21 -7.68
N HIS A 31 -1.61 17.55 -7.57
CA HIS A 31 -1.07 18.81 -8.06
C HIS A 31 -0.01 18.54 -9.13
N ASN A 32 -0.25 19.01 -10.35
CA ASN A 32 0.63 18.79 -11.52
C ASN A 32 1.00 17.31 -11.74
N GLY A 33 0.02 16.41 -11.56
CA GLY A 33 0.25 14.97 -11.72
C GLY A 33 1.05 14.32 -10.60
N ALA A 34 1.20 14.99 -9.44
CA ALA A 34 1.87 14.45 -8.26
C ALA A 34 1.00 14.58 -7.01
N CYS A 35 1.27 13.73 -6.01
CA CYS A 35 0.66 13.75 -4.70
C CYS A 35 1.75 13.81 -3.64
N ILE A 36 1.52 14.58 -2.58
CA ILE A 36 2.40 14.63 -1.41
C ILE A 36 1.55 14.30 -0.19
N TRP A 37 1.92 13.23 0.50
CA TRP A 37 1.35 12.85 1.79
C TRP A 37 2.21 13.38 2.91
N GLY A 38 1.55 13.94 3.93
CA GLY A 38 2.26 14.47 5.10
C GLY A 38 2.65 13.36 6.07
N ASN A 39 1.84 12.30 6.13
CA ASN A 39 2.06 11.19 7.04
C ASN A 39 2.48 9.92 6.28
N PRO A 40 3.54 9.23 6.73
CA PRO A 40 3.86 7.91 6.22
C PRO A 40 2.83 6.87 6.69
N VAL A 41 2.68 5.81 5.91
CA VAL A 41 1.90 4.62 6.28
C VAL A 41 2.85 3.51 6.69
N TYR A 42 2.60 2.89 7.85
CA TYR A 42 3.39 1.79 8.37
C TYR A 42 2.57 0.49 8.37
N GLU A 43 3.25 -0.63 8.08
CA GLU A 43 2.69 -1.98 8.15
C GLU A 43 3.60 -2.83 9.03
N THR A 44 3.04 -3.51 10.03
CA THR A 44 3.79 -4.46 10.86
C THR A 44 3.59 -5.87 10.32
N VAL A 45 4.69 -6.56 10.00
CA VAL A 45 4.65 -7.92 9.46
C VAL A 45 5.26 -8.92 10.43
N LYS A 46 4.66 -10.11 10.52
CA LYS A 46 5.27 -11.24 11.22
C LYS A 46 6.24 -11.94 10.27
N LEU A 47 7.48 -12.09 10.70
CA LEU A 47 8.51 -12.83 9.98
C LEU A 47 8.55 -14.28 10.49
N SER A 48 7.80 -15.18 9.85
CA SER A 48 7.84 -16.64 10.12
C SER A 48 8.97 -17.29 9.33
N ARG A 49 9.69 -18.22 9.96
CA ARG A 49 10.72 -19.04 9.31
C ARG A 49 10.20 -20.47 9.18
N GLU A 50 10.20 -21.00 7.98
CA GLU A 50 9.83 -22.39 7.71
C GLU A 50 10.88 -23.32 8.36
N PRO A 51 10.49 -24.24 9.27
CA PRO A 51 11.46 -25.04 10.03
C PRO A 51 12.35 -25.93 9.16
N GLU A 52 11.80 -26.49 8.07
CA GLU A 52 12.51 -27.44 7.21
C GLU A 52 13.49 -26.74 6.26
N THR A 53 13.06 -25.70 5.56
CA THR A 53 13.89 -25.02 4.56
C THR A 53 14.69 -23.86 5.13
N GLY A 54 14.33 -23.40 6.33
CA GLY A 54 14.89 -22.21 6.95
C GLY A 54 14.56 -20.92 6.21
N LYS A 55 13.64 -20.92 5.23
CA LYS A 55 13.25 -19.73 4.48
C LYS A 55 12.24 -18.90 5.28
N PHE A 56 12.28 -17.59 5.09
CA PHE A 56 11.23 -16.72 5.62
C PHE A 56 10.01 -16.77 4.72
N GLU A 57 8.84 -16.85 5.33
CA GLU A 57 7.57 -16.74 4.64
C GLU A 57 7.38 -15.29 4.18
N GLY A 58 7.39 -15.08 2.86
CA GLY A 58 7.19 -13.76 2.28
C GLY A 58 5.71 -13.41 2.22
N LYS A 59 5.34 -12.22 2.70
CA LYS A 59 4.00 -11.65 2.46
C LYS A 59 4.03 -10.77 1.21
N LYS A 60 3.10 -11.02 0.29
CA LYS A 60 2.89 -10.19 -0.90
C LYS A 60 1.81 -9.16 -0.63
N TYR A 61 2.05 -7.94 -1.08
CA TYR A 61 1.12 -6.83 -0.96
C TYR A 61 0.91 -6.17 -2.32
N GLN A 62 -0.27 -5.61 -2.51
CA GLN A 62 -0.63 -4.78 -3.65
C GLN A 62 -0.86 -3.35 -3.17
N PHE A 63 -0.34 -2.39 -3.94
CA PHE A 63 -0.70 -0.99 -3.79
C PHE A 63 -1.88 -0.70 -4.69
N ILE A 64 -3.01 -0.36 -4.09
CA ILE A 64 -4.22 0.05 -4.81
C ILE A 64 -4.31 1.56 -4.78
N VAL A 65 -4.43 2.16 -5.96
CA VAL A 65 -4.50 3.60 -6.17
C VAL A 65 -5.95 3.96 -6.53
N SER A 66 -6.57 4.88 -5.79
CA SER A 66 -8.00 5.21 -5.92
C SER A 66 -8.25 6.72 -5.79
N ASN A 67 -9.34 7.22 -6.40
CA ASN A 67 -9.65 8.65 -6.57
C ASN A 67 -10.79 9.19 -5.72
#